data_AF-A0A7M2TA36-F1
#
_entry.id   AF-A0A7M2TA36-F1
#
_cell.length_a   1.000
_cell.length_b   1.000
_cell.length_c   1.000
_cell.angle_alpha   90.00
_cell.angle_beta   90.00
_cell.angle_gamma   90.00
#
_symmetry.space_group_name_H-M   'P 1'
#
loop_
_entity.id
_entity.type
_entity.pdbx_description
1 polymer ?
#
loop_
_entity_poly.entity_id
_entity_poly.type
_entity_poly.pdbx_seq_one_letter_code
_entity_poly.pdbx_strand_id
1 'polypeptide(L)'
;MLAGARMYLEEPRLAADGVHTFGQPYTCDSTLAKACNESLSKRMYRCVNNDDSAPQLPPEPFHTHVDALRYIRKNLDRAACRAGRCACSP
;
A
#
# COMPACT_ATOMS: atom_id res chain seq x y z
N MET A 1 6.81 -0.82 3.14
CA MET A 1 6.16 -2.14 3.32
C MET A 1 7.07 -3.09 4.10
N LEU A 2 8.10 -3.67 3.47
CA LEU A 2 8.99 -4.65 4.13
C LEU A 2 9.66 -4.15 5.41
N ALA A 3 10.03 -2.86 5.47
CA ALA A 3 10.55 -2.26 6.69
C ALA A 3 9.54 -2.32 7.86
N GLY A 4 8.25 -2.07 7.59
CA GLY A 4 7.19 -2.17 8.60
C GLY A 4 6.89 -3.61 9.01
N ALA A 5 6.92 -4.54 8.05
CA ALA A 5 6.81 -5.97 8.33
C ALA A 5 7.97 -6.45 9.21
N ARG A 6 9.22 -6.09 8.86
CA ARG A 6 10.41 -6.42 9.66
C ARG A 6 10.32 -5.86 11.07
N MET A 7 9.94 -4.59 11.23
CA MET A 7 9.80 -3.95 12.53
C MET A 7 8.82 -4.70 13.43
N TYR A 8 7.66 -5.09 12.88
CA TYR A 8 6.68 -5.90 13.60
C TYR A 8 7.19 -7.31 13.95
N LEU A 9 7.86 -7.99 13.01
CA LEU A 9 8.34 -9.35 13.21
C LEU A 9 9.51 -9.44 14.19
N GLU A 10 10.40 -8.44 14.21
CA GLU A 10 11.56 -8.41 15.11
C GLU A 10 11.21 -7.89 16.50
N GLU A 11 10.41 -6.83 16.62
CA GLU A 11 9.99 -6.26 17.90
C GLU A 11 8.55 -5.74 17.81
N PRO A 12 7.54 -6.58 18.13
CA PRO A 12 6.14 -6.23 17.99
C PRO A 12 5.71 -4.98 18.77
N ARG A 13 6.41 -4.64 19.87
CA ARG A 13 6.10 -3.44 20.68
C ARG A 13 6.46 -2.14 19.98
N LEU A 14 7.32 -2.19 18.96
CA LEU A 14 7.73 -1.07 18.13
C LEU A 14 7.01 -1.05 16.78
N ALA A 15 5.91 -1.78 16.61
CA ALA A 15 5.18 -1.81 15.35
C ALA A 15 4.79 -0.40 14.89
N ALA A 16 4.98 -0.12 13.60
CA ALA A 16 4.58 1.16 13.01
C ALA A 16 3.06 1.38 13.17
N ASP A 17 2.66 2.62 13.49
CA ASP A 17 1.25 3.00 13.55
C ASP A 17 0.58 2.97 12.16
N GLY A 18 1.37 3.22 11.11
CA GLY A 18 0.93 3.14 9.73
C GLY A 18 2.10 2.97 8.75
N VAL A 19 1.86 2.21 7.69
CA VAL A 19 2.78 1.97 6.58
C VAL A 19 2.08 2.38 5.30
N HIS A 20 2.46 3.53 4.76
CA HIS A 20 1.94 4.05 3.51
C HIS A 20 2.95 3.85 2.39
N THR A 21 2.54 3.21 1.31
CA THR A 21 3.36 3.06 0.11
C THR A 21 2.68 3.65 -1.11
N PHE A 22 3.46 4.17 -2.04
CA PHE A 22 2.99 4.81 -3.26
C PHE A 22 3.66 4.14 -4.45
N GLY A 23 2.88 3.67 -5.43
CA GLY A 23 3.41 2.99 -6.61
C GLY A 23 4.17 1.70 -6.26
N GLN A 24 3.78 1.03 -5.17
CA GLN A 24 4.51 -0.13 -4.68
C GLN A 24 4.38 -1.30 -5.67
N PRO A 25 5.51 -1.87 -6.15
CA PRO A 25 5.50 -3.13 -6.89
C PRO A 25 5.08 -4.29 -5.98
N TYR A 26 4.89 -5.48 -6.57
CA TYR A 26 4.74 -6.68 -5.77
C TYR A 26 6.02 -6.96 -4.97
N THR A 27 5.88 -7.23 -3.67
CA THR A 27 7.02 -7.44 -2.75
C THR A 27 6.94 -8.73 -1.94
N CYS A 28 5.84 -9.47 -2.07
CA CYS A 28 5.52 -10.60 -1.20
C CYS A 28 4.98 -11.76 -2.01
N ASP A 29 5.21 -12.97 -1.51
CA ASP A 29 4.40 -14.14 -1.86
C ASP A 29 3.08 -14.14 -1.05
N SER A 30 2.23 -15.13 -1.30
CA SER A 30 0.94 -15.27 -0.62
C SER A 30 1.07 -15.48 0.88
N THR A 31 2.12 -16.15 1.35
CA THR A 31 2.37 -16.41 2.78
C THR A 31 2.70 -15.13 3.52
N LEU A 32 3.64 -14.33 3.01
CA LEU A 32 4.03 -13.08 3.61
C LEU A 32 2.93 -12.01 3.48
N ALA A 33 2.20 -11.99 2.37
CA ALA A 33 1.05 -11.10 2.19
C ALA A 33 -0.02 -11.38 3.26
N LYS A 34 -0.37 -12.65 3.48
CA LYS A 34 -1.31 -13.06 4.53
C LYS A 34 -0.83 -12.64 5.92
N ALA A 35 0.43 -12.91 6.27
CA ALA A 35 0.98 -12.52 7.56
C ALA A 35 0.93 -11.00 7.78
N CYS A 36 1.24 -10.20 6.75
CA CYS A 36 1.15 -8.74 6.81
C CYS A 36 -0.32 -8.26 6.96
N ASN A 37 -1.26 -8.86 6.24
CA ASN A 37 -2.68 -8.51 6.32
C ASN A 37 -3.27 -8.80 7.71
N GLU A 38 -2.85 -9.89 8.36
CA GLU A 38 -3.30 -10.26 9.71
C GLU A 38 -2.68 -9.37 10.79
N SER A 39 -1.36 -9.18 10.74
CA SER A 39 -0.61 -8.45 11.78
C SER A 39 -0.69 -6.93 11.69
N LEU A 40 -0.72 -6.40 10.46
CA LEU A 40 -0.72 -4.97 10.16
C LEU A 40 -2.04 -4.54 9.51
N SER A 41 -3.11 -5.30 9.78
CA SER A 41 -4.47 -4.97 9.37
C SER A 41 -4.80 -3.53 9.73
N LYS A 42 -5.33 -2.76 8.78
CA LYS A 42 -5.66 -1.33 8.94
C LYS A 42 -4.47 -0.43 9.27
N ARG A 43 -3.23 -0.91 9.12
CA ARG A 43 -2.01 -0.09 9.27
C ARG A 43 -1.21 -0.05 7.98
N MET A 44 -1.25 -1.10 7.16
CA MET A 44 -0.69 -1.06 5.80
C MET A 44 -1.69 -0.46 4.82
N TYR A 45 -1.22 0.50 4.02
CA TYR A 45 -1.99 1.11 2.95
C TYR A 45 -1.09 1.29 1.72
N ARG A 46 -1.56 0.77 0.59
CA ARG A 46 -0.89 0.90 -0.70
C ARG A 46 -1.70 1.84 -1.58
N CYS A 47 -1.08 2.92 -2.02
CA CYS A 47 -1.67 3.89 -2.92
C CYS A 47 -1.10 3.69 -4.33
N VAL A 48 -1.99 3.59 -5.33
CA VAL A 48 -1.61 3.45 -6.74
C VAL A 48 -2.19 4.61 -7.52
N ASN A 49 -1.36 5.26 -8.35
CA ASN A 49 -1.87 6.20 -9.34
C ASN A 49 -2.43 5.40 -10.52
N ASN A 50 -3.61 5.79 -11.04
CA ASN A 50 -4.32 5.04 -12.08
C ASN A 50 -3.45 4.65 -13.30
N ASP A 51 -2.49 5.49 -13.68
CA ASP A 51 -1.63 5.29 -14.85
C ASP A 51 -0.29 4.58 -14.50
N ASP A 52 -0.11 4.12 -13.27
CA ASP A 52 1.12 3.51 -12.80
C ASP A 52 1.17 2.01 -13.10
N SER A 53 2.23 1.58 -13.81
CA SER A 53 2.47 0.18 -14.15
C SER A 53 3.33 -0.55 -13.11
N ALA A 54 4.06 0.17 -12.24
CA ALA A 54 4.94 -0.45 -11.25
C ALA A 54 4.20 -1.45 -10.33
N PRO A 55 2.94 -1.21 -9.90
CA PRO A 55 2.18 -2.16 -9.10
C PRO A 55 1.81 -3.47 -9.80
N GLN A 56 2.04 -3.59 -11.12
CA GLN A 56 1.78 -4.81 -11.89
C GLN A 56 3.03 -5.69 -12.02
N LEU A 57 4.16 -5.27 -11.44
CA LEU A 57 5.44 -5.96 -11.56
C LEU A 57 5.96 -6.41 -10.19
N PRO A 58 6.62 -7.58 -10.11
CA PRO A 58 6.62 -8.68 -11.08
C PRO A 58 5.23 -9.30 -11.31
N PRO A 59 4.98 -9.96 -12.46
CA PRO A 59 3.68 -10.53 -12.77
C PRO A 59 3.30 -11.69 -11.85
N GLU A 60 1.99 -11.91 -11.72
CA GLU A 60 1.39 -13.10 -11.11
C GLU A 60 1.80 -14.39 -11.85
N PRO A 61 1.76 -15.58 -11.19
CA PRO A 61 1.06 -15.91 -9.94
C PRO A 61 1.92 -15.96 -8.67
N PHE A 62 3.23 -15.77 -8.78
CA PHE A 62 4.14 -16.00 -7.64
C PHE A 62 4.15 -14.89 -6.60
N HIS A 63 3.54 -13.74 -6.91
CA HIS A 63 3.54 -12.58 -6.04
C HIS A 63 2.13 -12.12 -5.75
N THR A 64 1.91 -11.64 -4.52
CA THR A 64 0.61 -11.25 -4.02
C THR A 64 0.72 -9.92 -3.30
N HIS A 65 -0.21 -9.01 -3.58
CA HIS A 65 -0.31 -7.74 -2.86
C HIS A 65 -0.98 -7.94 -1.50
N VAL A 66 -0.68 -7.04 -0.58
CA VAL A 66 -1.49 -6.83 0.62
C VAL A 66 -2.82 -6.15 0.27
N ASP A 67 -3.87 -6.42 1.06
CA ASP A 67 -5.28 -6.17 0.67
C ASP A 67 -5.65 -4.68 0.58
N ALA A 68 -4.94 -3.83 1.31
CA ALA A 68 -5.31 -2.44 1.50
C ALA A 68 -4.82 -1.54 0.34
N LEU A 69 -5.47 -1.66 -0.81
CA LEU A 69 -5.25 -0.80 -1.98
C LEU A 69 -6.14 0.45 -1.95
N ARG A 70 -5.56 1.60 -2.29
CA ARG A 70 -6.24 2.87 -2.52
C ARG A 70 -5.80 3.43 -3.87
N TYR A 71 -6.72 4.08 -4.57
CA TYR A 71 -6.41 4.71 -5.85
C TYR A 71 -6.30 6.23 -5.70
N ILE A 72 -5.19 6.77 -6.21
CA ILE A 72 -5.00 8.19 -6.41
C ILE A 72 -5.44 8.51 -7.84
N ARG A 73 -6.47 9.34 -7.95
CA ARG A 73 -6.89 9.89 -9.25
C ARG A 73 -6.31 11.28 -9.42
N LYS A 74 -5.91 11.58 -10.65
CA LYS A 74 -5.51 12.93 -11.03
C LYS A 74 -6.76 13.81 -11.08
N ASN A 75 -6.98 14.62 -10.05
CA ASN A 75 -7.93 15.73 -10.16
C ASN A 75 -7.28 16.82 -11.02
N LEU A 76 -7.58 16.79 -12.34
CA LEU A 76 -7.18 17.85 -13.27
C LEU A 76 -7.85 19.19 -12.96
N ASP A 77 -8.88 19.20 -12.10
CA ASP A 77 -9.48 20.41 -11.57
C ASP A 77 -8.60 21.02 -10.45
N ARG A 78 -7.73 21.95 -10.86
CA ARG A 78 -6.85 22.72 -9.96
C ARG A 78 -7.63 23.50 -8.88
N ALA A 79 -8.91 23.80 -9.08
CA ALA A 79 -9.74 24.46 -8.07
C ALA A 79 -10.18 23.49 -6.97
N ALA A 80 -10.51 22.24 -7.32
CA ALA A 80 -10.87 21.20 -6.35
C ALA A 80 -9.67 20.75 -5.50
N CYS A 81 -8.46 20.70 -6.06
CA CYS A 81 -7.28 20.31 -5.29
C CYS A 81 -6.84 21.39 -4.27
N ARG A 82 -6.95 22.68 -4.61
CA ARG A 82 -6.72 23.79 -3.65
C ARG A 82 -7.72 23.80 -2.49
N ALA A 83 -8.92 23.25 -2.72
CA ALA A 83 -9.96 23.13 -1.71
C ALA A 83 -9.84 21.86 -0.83
N GLY A 84 -8.71 21.14 -0.87
CA GLY A 84 -8.47 19.98 -0.01
C GLY A 84 -9.23 18.71 -0.41
N ARG A 85 -9.88 18.68 -1.58
CA ARG A 85 -10.68 17.53 -2.07
C ARG A 85 -9.88 16.55 -2.95
N CYS A 86 -8.55 16.64 -2.94
CA CYS A 86 -7.67 15.65 -3.54
C CYS A 86 -7.63 14.40 -2.63
N ALA A 87 -8.76 13.68 -2.56
CA ALA A 87 -8.91 12.51 -1.70
C ALA A 87 -8.51 11.23 -2.45
N CYS A 88 -7.69 10.40 -1.80
CA CYS A 88 -7.52 9.00 -2.16
C CYS A 88 -8.86 8.30 -1.92
N SER A 89 -9.47 7.74 -2.97
CA SER A 89 -10.67 6.92 -2.79
C SER A 89 -10.29 5.64 -2.04
N PRO A 90 -11.13 5.18 -1.08
CA PRO A 90 -10.96 3.87 -0.46
C PRO A 90 -11.07 2.75 -1.49
#